data_AF-X1CSY4-F1
#
_entry.id   AF-X1CSY4-F1
#
_cell.length_a   1.000
_cell.length_b   1.000
_cell.length_c   1.000
_cell.angle_alpha   90.00
_cell.angle_beta   90.00
_cell.angle_gamma   90.00
#
_symmetry.space_group_name_H-M   'P 1'
#
loop_
_entity.id
_entity.type
_entity.pdbx_description
1 polymer ?
#
loop_
_entity_poly.entity_id
_entity_poly.type
_entity_poly.pdbx_seq_one_letter_code
_entity_poly.pdbx_strand_id
1 'polypeptide(L)'
;LFATVRLKINQTEKEIDARPSDAIALALRANAPIYVTEEVLDKASTEKVALENEKEIKLVKLQQKMQKAVEVENYEEAAKLRDQIRSLKKK
;
A
#
# COMPACT_ATOMS: atom_id res chain seq x y z
N LEU A 1 -14.38 7.86 6.35
CA LEU A 1 -14.70 6.96 5.24
C LEU A 1 -15.91 6.15 5.66
N PHE A 2 -16.98 6.18 4.86
CA PHE A 2 -18.21 5.42 5.07
C PHE A 2 -18.45 4.55 3.84
N ALA A 3 -19.19 3.46 3.98
CA ALA A 3 -19.54 2.60 2.85
C ALA A 3 -21.00 2.17 2.96
N THR A 4 -21.68 2.08 1.83
CA THR A 4 -23.06 1.61 1.78
C THR A 4 -23.09 0.33 0.96
N VAL A 5 -23.71 -0.73 1.51
CA VAL A 5 -23.95 -1.97 0.79
C VAL A 5 -25.36 -1.93 0.20
N ARG A 6 -25.46 -2.03 -1.12
CA ARG A 6 -26.74 -2.16 -1.84
C ARG A 6 -27.06 -3.63 -2.05
N LEU A 7 -28.19 -4.06 -1.50
CA LEU A 7 -28.70 -5.43 -1.63
C LEU A 7 -29.96 -5.41 -2.47
N LYS A 8 -30.04 -6.34 -3.42
CA LYS A 8 -31.27 -6.61 -4.18
C LYS A 8 -31.89 -7.89 -3.64
N ILE A 9 -33.02 -7.77 -2.94
CA ILE A 9 -33.80 -8.90 -2.43
C ILE A 9 -35.13 -8.88 -3.17
N ASN A 10 -35.38 -9.89 -3.99
CA ASN A 10 -36.54 -9.96 -4.89
C ASN A 10 -36.56 -8.76 -5.86
N GLN A 11 -37.57 -7.88 -5.73
CA GLN A 11 -37.73 -6.63 -6.49
C GLN A 11 -37.47 -5.39 -5.65
N THR A 12 -36.96 -5.55 -4.42
CA THR A 12 -36.70 -4.43 -3.51
C THR A 12 -35.20 -4.24 -3.36
N GLU A 13 -34.76 -3.00 -3.59
CA GLU A 13 -33.41 -2.57 -3.25
C GLU A 13 -33.38 -2.06 -1.82
N LYS A 14 -32.38 -2.48 -1.06
CA LYS A 14 -32.09 -1.96 0.28
C LYS A 14 -30.67 -1.45 0.34
N GLU A 15 -30.49 -0.35 1.05
CA GLU A 15 -29.20 0.23 1.36
C GLU A 15 -28.91 0.02 2.85
N ILE A 16 -27.71 -0.46 3.16
CA ILE A 16 -27.27 -0.71 4.52
C ILE A 16 -25.95 0.03 4.73
N ASP A 17 -25.91 0.89 5.76
CA ASP A 17 -24.67 1.53 6.18
C ASP A 17 -23.70 0.48 6.75
N ALA A 18 -22.44 0.55 6.33
CA ALA A 18 -21.43 -0.43 6.68
C ALA A 18 -20.06 0.23 6.82
N ARG A 19 -19.19 -0.40 7.61
CA ARG A 19 -17.78 -0.02 7.60
C ARG A 19 -17.15 -0.42 6.27
N PRO A 20 -16.22 0.38 5.70
CA PRO A 20 -15.55 0.07 4.44
C PRO A 20 -14.90 -1.32 4.42
N SER A 21 -14.28 -1.75 5.52
CA SER A 21 -13.66 -3.09 5.63
C SER A 21 -14.68 -4.22 5.44
N ASP A 22 -15.86 -4.08 6.03
CA ASP A 22 -16.90 -5.10 5.98
C ASP A 22 -17.58 -5.11 4.61
N ALA A 23 -17.84 -3.92 4.03
CA ALA A 23 -18.42 -3.77 2.70
C ALA A 23 -17.52 -4.38 1.61
N ILE A 24 -16.20 -4.10 1.65
CA ILE A 24 -15.22 -4.69 0.72
C ILE A 24 -15.19 -6.21 0.89
N ALA A 25 -15.12 -6.71 2.12
CA ALA A 25 -15.06 -8.15 2.37
C ALA A 25 -16.32 -8.88 1.89
N LEU A 26 -17.50 -8.27 2.07
CA LEU A 26 -18.77 -8.79 1.55
C LEU A 26 -18.80 -8.78 0.02
N ALA A 27 -18.39 -7.66 -0.61
CA ALA A 27 -18.37 -7.54 -2.06
C ALA A 27 -17.43 -8.59 -2.69
N LEU A 28 -16.25 -8.80 -2.12
CA LEU A 28 -15.31 -9.83 -2.57
C LEU A 28 -15.89 -11.25 -2.44
N ARG A 29 -16.51 -11.58 -1.30
CA ARG A 29 -17.13 -12.90 -1.10
C ARG A 29 -18.33 -13.15 -2.00
N ALA A 30 -19.11 -12.10 -2.28
CA ALA A 30 -20.29 -12.17 -3.14
C ALA A 30 -19.97 -11.96 -4.63
N ASN A 31 -18.69 -11.74 -4.98
CA ASN A 31 -18.24 -11.33 -6.31
C ASN A 31 -19.04 -10.14 -6.88
N ALA A 32 -19.38 -9.19 -6.01
CA ALA A 32 -20.16 -8.01 -6.33
C ALA A 32 -19.26 -6.85 -6.75
N PRO A 33 -19.70 -5.98 -7.68
CA PRO A 33 -18.92 -4.82 -8.11
C PRO A 33 -18.75 -3.82 -6.97
N ILE A 34 -17.57 -3.19 -6.91
CA ILE A 34 -17.22 -2.17 -5.92
C ILE A 34 -17.13 -0.82 -6.64
N TYR A 35 -17.83 0.17 -6.11
CA TYR A 35 -17.80 1.55 -6.62
C TYR A 35 -17.23 2.47 -5.54
N VAL A 36 -16.46 3.47 -5.98
CA VAL A 36 -15.78 4.43 -5.12
C VAL A 36 -16.00 5.83 -5.70
N THR A 37 -16.11 6.83 -4.85
CA THR A 37 -16.20 8.23 -5.31
C THR A 37 -14.81 8.74 -5.71
N GLU A 38 -14.75 9.64 -6.69
CA GLU A 38 -13.48 10.20 -7.18
C GLU A 38 -12.64 10.81 -6.04
N GLU A 39 -13.27 11.51 -5.09
CA GLU A 39 -12.58 12.08 -3.93
C GLU A 39 -11.83 11.02 -3.09
N VAL A 40 -12.41 9.83 -2.92
CA VAL A 40 -11.77 8.74 -2.18
C VAL A 40 -10.63 8.13 -2.99
N LEU A 41 -10.80 8.04 -4.32
CA LEU A 41 -9.76 7.54 -5.23
C LEU A 41 -8.53 8.47 -5.26
N ASP A 42 -8.75 9.78 -5.29
CA ASP A 42 -7.68 10.79 -5.32
C ASP A 42 -6.85 10.78 -4.03
N LYS A 43 -7.54 10.66 -2.88
CA LYS A 43 -6.89 10.53 -1.56
C LYS A 43 -6.08 9.24 -1.45
N ALA A 44 -6.64 8.11 -1.87
CA ALA A 44 -5.94 6.83 -1.82
C ALA A 44 -4.72 6.78 -2.77
N SER A 45 -4.83 7.42 -3.94
CA SER A 45 -3.75 7.48 -4.93
C SER A 45 -2.54 8.27 -4.40
N THR A 46 -2.78 9.39 -3.74
CA THR A 46 -1.70 10.21 -3.17
C THR A 46 -0.99 9.54 -1.99
N GLU A 47 -1.72 8.85 -1.10
CA GLU A 47 -1.12 8.15 0.04
C GLU A 47 -0.27 6.95 -0.38
N LYS A 48 -0.73 6.13 -1.34
CA LYS A 48 0.02 4.96 -1.80
C LYS A 48 1.28 5.38 -2.57
N VAL A 49 1.18 6.41 -3.40
CA VAL A 49 2.31 6.99 -4.12
C VAL A 49 3.31 7.63 -3.15
N ALA A 50 2.87 8.33 -2.10
CA ALA A 50 3.76 8.88 -1.09
C ALA A 50 4.54 7.78 -0.32
N LEU A 51 3.86 6.70 0.06
CA LEU A 51 4.48 5.57 0.77
C LEU A 51 5.45 4.78 -0.11
N GLU A 52 5.14 4.59 -1.39
CA GLU A 52 6.03 3.95 -2.36
C GLU A 52 7.27 4.83 -2.61
N ASN A 53 7.08 6.13 -2.82
CA ASN A 53 8.17 7.10 -2.96
C ASN A 53 9.08 7.13 -1.73
N GLU A 54 8.53 7.10 -0.51
CA GLU A 54 9.36 7.07 0.71
C GLU A 54 10.25 5.83 0.80
N LYS A 55 9.71 4.65 0.46
CA LYS A 55 10.47 3.40 0.46
C LYS A 55 11.58 3.45 -0.58
N GLU A 56 11.26 3.96 -1.77
CA GLU A 56 12.21 4.08 -2.87
C GLU A 56 13.33 5.08 -2.53
N ILE A 57 12.99 6.24 -1.95
CA ILE A 57 13.96 7.23 -1.47
C ILE A 57 14.86 6.64 -0.36
N LYS A 58 14.30 5.87 0.58
CA LYS A 58 15.08 5.20 1.64
C LYS A 58 16.04 4.16 1.06
N LEU A 59 15.59 3.38 0.07
CA LEU A 59 16.40 2.38 -0.61
C LEU A 59 17.57 3.02 -1.36
N VAL A 60 17.31 4.08 -2.13
CA VAL A 60 18.34 4.83 -2.87
C VAL A 60 19.38 5.42 -1.90
N LYS A 61 18.96 6.00 -0.78
CA LYS A 61 19.88 6.50 0.25
C LYS A 61 20.78 5.41 0.84
N LEU A 62 20.23 4.23 1.11
CA LEU A 62 20.99 3.08 1.62
C LEU A 62 22.01 2.57 0.58
N GLN A 63 21.60 2.49 -0.68
CA GLN A 63 22.50 2.11 -1.78
C GLN A 63 23.64 3.11 -1.95
N GLN A 64 23.36 4.41 -1.88
CA GLN A 64 24.38 5.46 -1.93
C GLN A 64 25.38 5.35 -0.76
N LYS A 65 24.89 5.09 0.45
CA LYS A 65 25.78 4.88 1.61
C LYS A 65 26.66 3.64 1.44
N MET A 66 26.09 2.55 0.93
CA MET A 66 26.83 1.32 0.65
C MET A 66 27.93 1.56 -0.37
N GLN A 67 27.63 2.28 -1.46
CA GLN A 67 28.60 2.62 -2.49
C GLN A 67 29.76 3.45 -1.92
N LYS A 68 29.46 4.47 -1.11
CA LYS A 68 30.49 5.26 -0.42
C LYS A 68 31.35 4.42 0.51
N ALA A 69 30.77 3.48 1.25
CA ALA A 69 31.52 2.57 2.13
C ALA A 69 32.50 1.68 1.35
N VAL A 70 32.10 1.23 0.15
CA VAL A 70 32.99 0.48 -0.76
C VAL A 70 34.12 1.37 -1.29
N GLU A 71 33.84 2.61 -1.65
CA GLU A 71 34.84 3.57 -2.14
C GLU A 71 35.92 3.89 -1.11
N VAL A 72 35.57 3.95 0.17
CA VAL A 72 36.52 4.15 1.28
C VAL A 72 37.10 2.84 1.83
N GLU A 73 36.94 1.73 1.09
CA GLU A 73 37.43 0.38 1.45
C GLU A 73 36.90 -0.15 2.81
N ASN A 74 35.79 0.40 3.30
CA ASN A 74 35.11 -0.05 4.52
C ASN A 74 34.13 -1.19 4.21
N TYR A 75 34.69 -2.38 3.98
CA TYR A 75 33.92 -3.57 3.64
C TYR A 75 32.99 -4.05 4.77
N GLU A 76 33.33 -3.78 6.04
CA GLU A 76 32.49 -4.16 7.18
C GLU A 76 31.16 -3.39 7.17
N GLU A 77 31.22 -2.07 6.95
CA GLU A 77 30.03 -1.23 6.85
C GLU A 77 29.23 -1.54 5.57
N ALA A 78 29.91 -1.77 4.44
CA ALA A 78 29.26 -2.15 3.19
C ALA A 78 28.47 -3.47 3.32
N ALA A 79 29.02 -4.47 4.03
CA ALA A 79 28.33 -5.74 4.29
C ALA A 79 27.06 -5.55 5.12
N LYS A 80 27.13 -4.73 6.18
CA LYS A 80 25.96 -4.40 7.03
C LYS A 80 24.86 -3.69 6.23
N LEU A 81 25.22 -2.70 5.42
CA LEU A 81 24.28 -1.96 4.57
C LEU A 81 23.64 -2.85 3.50
N ARG A 82 24.41 -3.77 2.91
CA ARG A 82 23.90 -4.76 1.94
C ARG A 82 22.84 -5.67 2.56
N ASP A 83 23.09 -6.17 3.77
CA ASP A 83 22.17 -7.07 4.45
C ASP A 83 20.89 -6.33 4.88
N GLN A 84 20.99 -5.05 5.26
CA GLN A 84 19.85 -4.17 5.50
C GLN A 84 19.01 -3.92 4.22
N ILE A 85 19.66 -3.69 3.08
CA ILE A 85 18.95 -3.55 1.79
C ILE A 85 18.22 -4.85 1.43
N ARG A 86 18.85 -6.00 1.67
CA ARG A 86 18.27 -7.32 1.39
C ARG A 86 17.05 -7.62 2.26
N SER A 87 17.07 -7.24 3.54
CA SER A 87 15.92 -7.44 4.44
C SER A 87 14.73 -6.56 4.06
N LEU A 88 14.98 -5.33 3.60
CA LEU A 88 13.95 -4.40 3.13
C LEU A 88 13.29 -4.83 1.81
N LYS A 89 14.02 -5.48 0.90
CA LYS A 89 13.46 -5.99 -0.37
C LYS A 89 12.64 -7.27 -0.23
N LYS A 90 12.80 -8.02 0.86
CA LYS A 90 12.15 -9.34 1.05
C LYS A 90 10.79 -9.27 1.75
N LYS A 91 10.31 -8.06 2.06
CA LYS A 91 9.09 -7.78 2.82
C LYS A 91 8.09 -7.02 1.96
#